data_AF-W9HEL6-F1
#
_entry.id   AF-W9HEL6-F1
#
_cell.length_a   1.000
_cell.length_b   1.000
_cell.length_c   1.000
_cell.angle_alpha   90.00
_cell.angle_beta   90.00
_cell.angle_gamma   90.00
#
_symmetry.space_group_name_H-M   'P 1'
#
loop_
_entity.id
_entity.type
_entity.pdbx_description
1 polymer ?
#
loop_
_entity_poly.entity_id
_entity_poly.type
_entity_poly.pdbx_seq_one_letter_code
_entity_poly.pdbx_strand_id
1 'polypeptide(L)'
;MFNFLKKAVSTSLSDTPNPSTAAGQHAILPSAATHIRLLKIYPAGYSWVLIYCEMLTTPISGPMNFQALSYTWGPAARTYSLKLPETEFRITQSLDEAIRHLRNEDEAITLWIDQICINQEDLQEKSLQIGLMSQIYSKAQRVLVWLGPAESGSDTVMDIWSRIGQDARDLGLESFYTDEKFPQLQPIIINADPADPLTIEFQALFEKSRCIYRDSLDTIIAWFQRPWFKRVWVV
;
A
#
# COMPACT_ATOMS: atom_id res chain seq x y z
N MET A 1 -15.88 28.20 -46.30
CA MET A 1 -15.52 26.86 -46.81
C MET A 1 -15.94 25.84 -45.75
N PHE A 2 -17.04 25.09 -45.79
CA PHE A 2 -18.27 25.03 -46.58
C PHE A 2 -19.28 24.28 -45.66
N ASN A 3 -20.56 24.66 -45.68
CA ASN A 3 -21.67 24.02 -44.95
C ASN A 3 -22.08 22.66 -45.58
N PHE A 4 -23.02 21.96 -44.90
CA PHE A 4 -23.92 20.85 -45.33
C PHE A 4 -23.45 19.43 -44.96
N LEU A 5 -24.24 18.46 -44.46
CA LEU A 5 -25.69 18.16 -44.50
C LEU A 5 -26.08 17.14 -43.40
N LYS A 6 -27.29 17.28 -42.83
CA LYS A 6 -28.10 16.16 -42.30
C LYS A 6 -28.80 15.45 -43.47
N LYS A 7 -28.83 14.11 -43.51
CA LYS A 7 -30.08 13.33 -43.65
C LYS A 7 -29.88 11.82 -43.50
N ALA A 8 -30.86 11.20 -42.88
CA ALA A 8 -31.04 9.79 -42.61
C ALA A 8 -31.36 8.96 -43.86
N VAL A 9 -30.96 7.69 -43.84
CA VAL A 9 -31.66 6.58 -44.50
C VAL A 9 -31.67 5.41 -43.52
N SER A 10 -32.88 4.96 -43.16
CA SER A 10 -33.17 3.71 -42.47
C SER A 10 -33.39 2.60 -43.50
N THR A 11 -32.73 1.44 -43.38
CA THR A 11 -33.34 0.16 -43.77
C THR A 11 -32.66 -1.04 -43.09
N SER A 12 -33.48 -1.80 -42.36
CA SER A 12 -33.43 -3.25 -42.04
C SER A 12 -32.19 -3.91 -41.43
N LEU A 13 -32.32 -4.19 -40.13
CA LEU A 13 -31.98 -5.42 -39.39
C LEU A 13 -31.37 -6.60 -40.17
N SER A 14 -30.17 -7.01 -39.76
CA SER A 14 -29.81 -8.42 -39.62
C SER A 14 -28.92 -8.59 -38.38
N ASP A 15 -29.31 -9.54 -37.54
CA ASP A 15 -28.73 -9.86 -36.24
C ASP A 15 -27.26 -10.27 -36.34
N THR A 16 -26.42 -9.58 -35.57
CA THR A 16 -25.31 -10.22 -34.86
C THR A 16 -25.21 -9.59 -33.46
N PRO A 17 -25.17 -10.39 -32.38
CA PRO A 17 -24.95 -9.85 -31.05
C PRO A 17 -23.55 -9.24 -31.03
N ASN A 18 -23.47 -7.93 -30.85
CA ASN A 18 -22.24 -7.22 -30.56
C ASN A 18 -21.68 -7.79 -29.26
N PRO A 19 -20.56 -8.54 -29.26
CA PRO A 19 -19.93 -8.92 -28.02
C PRO A 19 -19.27 -7.66 -27.47
N SER A 20 -19.87 -7.09 -26.44
CA SER A 20 -19.22 -6.17 -25.52
C SER A 20 -17.91 -6.79 -25.06
N THR A 21 -16.79 -6.42 -25.68
CA THR A 21 -15.48 -6.88 -25.27
C THR A 21 -14.92 -5.85 -24.30
N ALA A 22 -15.34 -5.99 -23.04
CA ALA A 22 -14.58 -5.58 -21.86
C ALA A 22 -13.33 -6.47 -21.66
N ALA A 23 -12.67 -6.87 -22.76
CA ALA A 23 -11.51 -7.74 -22.80
C ALA A 23 -10.35 -6.94 -23.42
N GLY A 24 -9.28 -6.59 -22.72
CA GLY A 24 -9.02 -6.62 -21.29
C GLY A 24 -8.00 -5.52 -21.02
N GLN A 25 -8.18 -4.75 -19.94
CA GLN A 25 -7.23 -3.68 -19.56
C GLN A 25 -5.85 -4.24 -19.13
N HIS A 26 -5.74 -5.57 -18.98
CA HIS A 26 -4.55 -6.28 -18.54
C HIS A 26 -3.88 -6.99 -19.73
N ALA A 27 -2.61 -6.69 -19.98
CA ALA A 27 -1.79 -7.47 -20.90
C ALA A 27 -1.69 -8.93 -20.42
N ILE A 28 -1.89 -9.91 -21.29
CA ILE A 28 -1.85 -11.33 -20.92
C ILE A 28 -0.43 -11.71 -20.44
N LEU A 29 -0.32 -12.35 -19.28
CA LEU A 29 0.96 -12.84 -18.76
C LEU A 29 1.43 -14.05 -19.58
N PRO A 30 2.73 -14.19 -19.90
CA PRO A 30 3.27 -15.40 -20.52
C PRO A 30 2.96 -16.66 -19.70
N SER A 31 3.03 -16.54 -18.37
CA SER A 31 2.50 -17.52 -17.44
C SER A 31 2.17 -16.86 -16.11
N ALA A 32 0.92 -16.98 -15.68
CA ALA A 32 0.45 -16.47 -14.39
C ALA A 32 1.11 -17.17 -13.18
N ALA A 33 1.80 -18.29 -13.38
CA ALA A 33 2.50 -19.02 -12.33
C ALA A 33 3.96 -18.56 -12.14
N THR A 34 4.53 -17.84 -13.12
CA THR A 34 5.97 -17.49 -13.10
C THR A 34 6.25 -16.04 -13.46
N HIS A 35 5.26 -15.29 -13.93
CA HIS A 35 5.39 -13.88 -14.27
C HIS A 35 4.45 -13.03 -13.44
N ILE A 36 4.85 -11.79 -13.23
CA ILE A 36 4.05 -10.76 -12.59
C ILE A 36 4.01 -9.53 -13.46
N ARG A 37 2.98 -8.71 -13.25
CA ARG A 37 2.94 -7.35 -13.78
C ARG A 37 3.47 -6.38 -12.75
N LEU A 38 4.06 -5.28 -13.22
CA LEU A 38 4.49 -4.14 -12.40
C LEU A 38 3.96 -2.86 -13.05
N LEU A 39 3.57 -1.90 -12.24
CA LEU A 39 3.14 -0.59 -12.69
C LEU A 39 4.26 0.42 -12.49
N LYS A 40 4.86 0.88 -13.60
CA LYS A 40 5.80 1.99 -13.58
C LYS A 40 5.01 3.29 -13.66
N ILE A 41 5.12 4.13 -12.65
CA ILE A 41 4.41 5.39 -12.50
C ILE A 41 5.41 6.51 -12.79
N TYR A 42 5.12 7.33 -13.81
CA TYR A 42 5.98 8.43 -14.20
C TYR A 42 5.88 9.60 -13.21
N PRO A 43 6.96 10.38 -13.03
CA PRO A 43 6.93 11.53 -12.12
C PRO A 43 5.94 12.60 -12.57
N ALA A 44 5.62 13.54 -11.67
CA ALA A 44 5.00 14.81 -12.02
C ALA A 44 5.32 15.86 -10.97
N GLY A 45 5.59 17.09 -11.39
CA GLY A 45 5.84 18.20 -10.48
C GLY A 45 4.64 18.64 -9.64
N TYR A 46 3.43 18.11 -9.90
CA TYR A 46 2.23 18.45 -9.12
C TYR A 46 1.28 17.27 -8.96
N SER A 47 0.66 17.18 -7.78
CA SER A 47 -0.23 16.08 -7.40
C SER A 47 -1.52 16.00 -8.20
N TRP A 48 -2.03 17.10 -8.78
CA TRP A 48 -3.25 17.13 -9.59
C TRP A 48 -3.03 16.67 -11.04
N VAL A 49 -1.78 16.55 -11.48
CA VAL A 49 -1.47 16.10 -12.84
C VAL A 49 -1.95 14.65 -13.02
N LEU A 50 -2.46 14.34 -14.20
CA LEU A 50 -2.90 12.99 -14.54
C LEU A 50 -1.78 11.97 -14.27
N ILE A 51 -2.15 10.82 -13.71
CA ILE A 51 -1.20 9.75 -13.40
C ILE A 51 -0.90 9.04 -14.71
N TYR A 52 0.33 9.18 -15.21
CA TYR A 52 0.81 8.44 -16.37
C TYR A 52 1.60 7.23 -15.91
N CYS A 53 1.27 6.07 -16.47
CA CYS A 53 1.88 4.81 -16.11
C CYS A 53 2.23 3.98 -17.34
N GLU A 54 3.07 2.99 -17.12
CA GLU A 54 3.37 1.90 -18.04
C GLU A 54 3.23 0.57 -17.29
N MET A 55 2.62 -0.43 -17.94
CA MET A 55 2.54 -1.78 -17.41
C MET A 55 3.72 -2.59 -17.90
N LEU A 56 4.53 -3.10 -16.99
CA LEU A 56 5.68 -3.96 -17.26
C LEU A 56 5.31 -5.41 -16.92
N THR A 57 5.91 -6.37 -17.62
CA THR A 57 5.79 -7.80 -17.32
C THR A 57 7.17 -8.39 -17.11
N THR A 58 7.35 -9.17 -16.05
CA THR A 58 8.65 -9.75 -15.67
C THR A 58 8.48 -11.11 -15.01
N PRO A 59 9.44 -12.06 -15.17
CA PRO A 59 9.44 -13.29 -14.39
C PRO A 59 9.70 -13.00 -12.90
N ILE A 60 9.00 -13.71 -12.02
CA ILE A 60 9.15 -13.61 -10.55
C ILE A 60 10.54 -14.05 -10.06
N SER A 61 11.25 -14.87 -10.85
CA SER A 61 12.59 -15.37 -10.54
C SER A 61 13.71 -14.38 -10.86
N GLY A 62 13.46 -13.36 -11.69
CA GLY A 62 14.48 -12.41 -12.13
C GLY A 62 14.90 -11.40 -11.05
N PRO A 63 16.05 -10.72 -11.23
CA PRO A 63 16.36 -9.54 -10.45
C PRO A 63 15.34 -8.45 -10.78
N MET A 64 14.71 -7.87 -9.76
CA MET A 64 13.66 -6.86 -9.95
C MET A 64 13.82 -5.71 -8.96
N ASN A 65 13.82 -4.48 -9.48
CA ASN A 65 13.77 -3.26 -8.67
C ASN A 65 12.34 -2.72 -8.68
N PHE A 66 11.54 -3.18 -7.72
CA PHE A 66 10.17 -2.71 -7.51
C PHE A 66 9.85 -2.65 -6.02
N GLN A 67 8.79 -1.91 -5.69
CA GLN A 67 8.24 -1.84 -4.34
C GLN A 67 6.83 -2.44 -4.35
N ALA A 68 6.39 -3.05 -3.26
CA ALA A 68 5.02 -3.55 -3.14
C ALA A 68 4.16 -2.55 -2.37
N LEU A 69 2.95 -2.26 -2.85
CA LEU A 69 1.99 -1.42 -2.14
C LEU A 69 1.03 -2.28 -1.31
N SER A 70 1.02 -2.06 0.01
CA SER A 70 0.05 -2.64 0.93
C SER A 70 -0.92 -1.56 1.40
N TYR A 71 -2.16 -1.63 0.91
CA TYR A 71 -3.20 -0.65 1.19
C TYR A 71 -4.58 -1.31 1.29
N THR A 72 -5.55 -0.60 1.86
CA THR A 72 -6.96 -1.03 1.83
C THR A 72 -7.61 -0.48 0.57
N TRP A 73 -8.23 -1.34 -0.25
CA TRP A 73 -8.84 -0.91 -1.51
C TRP A 73 -9.93 0.17 -1.35
N GLY A 74 -10.56 0.22 -0.18
CA GLY A 74 -11.66 1.13 0.13
C GLY A 74 -12.96 0.72 -0.56
N PRO A 75 -13.89 1.67 -0.76
CA PRO A 75 -15.12 1.43 -1.52
C PRO A 75 -14.82 0.91 -2.93
N ALA A 76 -15.62 -0.04 -3.42
CA ALA A 76 -15.42 -0.68 -4.73
C ALA A 76 -15.62 0.25 -5.93
N ALA A 77 -16.13 1.47 -5.71
CA ALA A 77 -16.35 2.44 -6.77
C ALA A 77 -15.03 2.86 -7.42
N ARG A 78 -14.85 2.53 -8.70
CA ARG A 78 -13.68 2.90 -9.50
C ARG A 78 -13.93 4.23 -10.22
N THR A 79 -13.90 5.32 -9.45
CA THR A 79 -14.25 6.68 -9.90
C THR A 79 -13.07 7.48 -10.45
N TYR A 80 -11.84 7.05 -10.17
CA TYR A 80 -10.59 7.69 -10.59
C TYR A 80 -9.93 6.91 -11.71
N SER A 81 -8.94 7.53 -12.36
CA SER A 81 -8.24 6.91 -13.47
C SER A 81 -6.76 7.23 -13.54
N LEU A 82 -6.03 6.26 -14.06
CA LEU A 82 -4.65 6.41 -14.50
C LEU A 82 -4.58 6.15 -16.01
N LYS A 83 -3.60 6.79 -16.66
CA LYS A 83 -3.38 6.71 -18.10
C LYS A 83 -2.26 5.73 -18.40
N LEU A 84 -2.59 4.67 -19.12
CA LEU A 84 -1.64 3.81 -19.81
C LEU A 84 -1.42 4.33 -21.23
N PRO A 85 -0.35 3.92 -21.95
CA PRO A 85 -0.05 4.45 -23.28
C PRO A 85 -1.23 4.29 -24.26
N GLU A 86 -1.93 3.14 -24.20
CA GLU A 86 -3.00 2.81 -25.14
C GLU A 86 -4.41 2.82 -24.53
N THR A 87 -4.54 2.99 -23.21
CA THR A 87 -5.83 2.86 -22.54
C THR A 87 -5.89 3.64 -21.23
N GLU A 88 -7.05 3.63 -20.59
CA GLU A 88 -7.28 4.22 -19.28
C GLU A 88 -7.71 3.11 -18.32
N PHE A 89 -7.12 3.10 -17.13
CA PHE A 89 -7.41 2.10 -16.12
C PHE A 89 -8.16 2.78 -14.97
N ARG A 90 -9.32 2.23 -14.60
CA ARG A 90 -10.17 2.79 -13.54
C ARG A 90 -9.77 2.23 -12.19
N ILE A 91 -9.55 3.10 -11.21
CA ILE A 91 -9.04 2.75 -9.89
C ILE A 91 -9.94 3.31 -8.78
N THR A 92 -9.82 2.73 -7.58
CA THR A 92 -10.52 3.26 -6.40
C THR A 92 -9.89 4.56 -5.92
N GLN A 93 -10.66 5.35 -5.18
CA GLN A 93 -10.16 6.59 -4.57
C GLN A 93 -8.92 6.33 -3.69
N SER A 94 -8.96 5.29 -2.85
CA SER A 94 -7.85 4.98 -1.94
C SER A 94 -6.55 4.69 -2.70
N LEU A 95 -6.64 4.07 -3.88
CA LEU A 95 -5.47 3.82 -4.71
C LEU A 95 -4.97 5.09 -5.41
N ASP A 96 -5.86 5.93 -5.91
CA ASP A 96 -5.49 7.23 -6.50
C ASP A 96 -4.76 8.11 -5.48
N GLU A 97 -5.31 8.22 -4.26
CA GLU A 97 -4.70 8.94 -3.15
C GLU A 97 -3.31 8.36 -2.82
N ALA A 98 -3.19 7.04 -2.64
CA ALA A 98 -1.91 6.40 -2.33
C ALA A 98 -0.86 6.66 -3.42
N ILE A 99 -1.23 6.49 -4.70
CA ILE A 99 -0.31 6.72 -5.81
C ILE A 99 0.14 8.17 -5.86
N ARG A 100 -0.77 9.15 -5.68
CA ARG A 100 -0.40 10.57 -5.71
C ARG A 100 0.55 10.96 -4.57
N HIS A 101 0.42 10.34 -3.40
CA HIS A 101 1.35 10.56 -2.29
C HIS A 101 2.71 9.88 -2.50
N LEU A 102 2.75 8.75 -3.22
CA LEU A 102 3.97 7.98 -3.49
C LEU A 102 4.70 8.44 -4.77
N ARG A 103 4.01 9.18 -5.64
CA ARG A 103 4.56 9.67 -6.91
C ARG A 103 5.56 10.79 -6.63
N ASN A 104 6.81 10.56 -7.02
CA ASN A 104 7.86 11.58 -6.90
C ASN A 104 7.72 12.66 -7.99
N GLU A 105 8.34 13.81 -7.72
CA GLU A 105 8.39 14.94 -8.66
C GLU A 105 9.34 14.70 -9.84
N ASP A 106 10.45 13.97 -9.60
CA ASP A 106 11.55 13.84 -10.56
C ASP A 106 11.79 12.41 -11.05
N GLU A 107 11.46 11.41 -10.24
CA GLU A 107 11.79 10.01 -10.54
C GLU A 107 10.56 9.11 -10.70
N ALA A 108 10.62 8.19 -11.66
CA ALA A 108 9.59 7.17 -11.81
C ALA A 108 9.67 6.14 -10.68
N ILE A 109 8.53 5.68 -10.20
CA ILE A 109 8.44 4.62 -9.20
C ILE A 109 7.81 3.37 -9.84
N THR A 110 8.39 2.19 -9.57
CA THR A 110 7.84 0.92 -10.04
C THR A 110 7.20 0.18 -8.88
N LEU A 111 5.87 -0.01 -8.95
CA LEU A 111 5.07 -0.62 -7.91
C LEU A 111 4.44 -1.93 -8.36
N TRP A 112 4.38 -2.91 -7.46
CA TRP A 112 3.41 -3.99 -7.54
C TRP A 112 2.19 -3.61 -6.70
N ILE A 113 1.00 -3.61 -7.33
CA ILE A 113 -0.27 -3.23 -6.72
C ILE A 113 -1.28 -4.31 -7.07
N ASP A 114 -1.73 -5.09 -6.09
CA ASP A 114 -2.60 -6.25 -6.31
C ASP A 114 -3.87 -5.96 -7.14
N GLN A 115 -4.52 -4.81 -6.93
CA GLN A 115 -5.70 -4.38 -7.69
C GLN A 115 -5.44 -4.20 -9.19
N ILE A 116 -4.22 -3.86 -9.59
CA ILE A 116 -3.84 -3.52 -10.96
C ILE A 116 -2.99 -4.62 -11.62
N CYS A 117 -2.05 -5.20 -10.87
CA CYS A 117 -1.08 -6.15 -11.41
C CYS A 117 -1.68 -7.55 -11.59
N ILE A 118 -2.75 -7.86 -10.85
CA ILE A 118 -3.51 -9.11 -10.97
C ILE A 118 -4.80 -8.81 -11.74
N ASN A 119 -5.08 -9.59 -12.78
CA ASN A 119 -6.36 -9.53 -13.47
C ASN A 119 -7.45 -10.11 -12.57
N GLN A 120 -8.21 -9.22 -11.92
CA GLN A 120 -9.23 -9.60 -10.92
C GLN A 120 -10.42 -10.37 -11.51
N GLU A 121 -10.64 -10.25 -12.82
CA GLU A 121 -11.75 -10.90 -13.54
C GLU A 121 -11.38 -12.31 -14.04
N ASP A 122 -10.09 -12.64 -14.11
CA ASP A 122 -9.61 -13.98 -14.46
C ASP A 122 -9.33 -14.78 -13.18
N LEU A 123 -10.26 -15.66 -12.80
CA LEU A 123 -10.17 -16.44 -11.57
C LEU A 123 -8.95 -17.39 -11.56
N GLN A 124 -8.52 -17.88 -12.73
CA GLN A 124 -7.37 -18.77 -12.81
C GLN A 124 -6.08 -17.98 -12.60
N GLU A 125 -5.92 -16.86 -13.30
CA GLU A 125 -4.78 -15.95 -13.11
C GLU A 125 -4.72 -15.46 -11.66
N LYS A 126 -5.85 -14.99 -11.14
CA LYS A 126 -5.96 -14.46 -9.77
C LYS A 126 -5.53 -15.49 -8.73
N SER A 127 -5.99 -16.74 -8.84
CA SER A 127 -5.61 -17.81 -7.90
C SER A 127 -4.10 -18.05 -7.92
N LEU A 128 -3.49 -18.12 -9.11
CA LEU A 128 -2.05 -18.32 -9.26
C LEU A 128 -1.24 -17.13 -8.73
N GLN A 129 -1.66 -15.90 -9.02
CA GLN A 129 -0.99 -14.68 -8.54
C GLN A 129 -1.11 -14.51 -7.02
N ILE A 130 -2.27 -14.86 -6.42
CA ILE A 130 -2.42 -14.90 -4.97
C ILE A 130 -1.43 -15.89 -4.36
N GLY A 131 -1.25 -17.06 -4.98
CA GLY A 131 -0.23 -18.03 -4.58
C GLY A 131 1.21 -17.50 -4.61
N LEU A 132 1.48 -16.48 -5.44
CA LEU A 132 2.79 -15.83 -5.52
C LEU A 132 2.98 -14.66 -4.55
N MET A 133 1.93 -14.19 -3.85
CA MET A 133 2.01 -12.95 -3.05
C MET A 133 3.15 -12.97 -2.02
N SER A 134 3.32 -14.05 -1.26
CA SER A 134 4.43 -14.16 -0.29
C SER A 134 5.80 -13.97 -0.95
N GLN A 135 5.99 -14.53 -2.15
CA GLN A 135 7.23 -14.37 -2.91
C GLN A 135 7.37 -12.95 -3.48
N ILE A 136 6.27 -12.34 -3.93
CA ILE A 136 6.28 -10.97 -4.46
C ILE A 136 6.68 -9.97 -3.36
N TYR A 137 6.04 -10.04 -2.19
CA TYR A 137 6.34 -9.15 -1.07
C TYR A 137 7.76 -9.34 -0.54
N SER A 138 8.23 -10.59 -0.40
CA SER A 138 9.60 -10.87 0.06
C SER A 138 10.69 -10.44 -0.94
N LYS A 139 10.37 -10.36 -2.24
CA LYS A 139 11.29 -9.91 -3.28
C LYS A 139 11.21 -8.41 -3.58
N ALA A 140 10.20 -7.71 -3.08
CA ALA A 140 10.12 -6.26 -3.22
C ALA A 140 11.30 -5.60 -2.48
N GLN A 141 11.86 -4.53 -3.04
CA GLN A 141 12.93 -3.76 -2.39
C GLN A 141 12.49 -3.25 -1.01
N ARG A 142 11.22 -2.86 -0.90
CA ARG A 142 10.52 -2.56 0.34
C ARG A 142 9.01 -2.66 0.12
N VAL A 143 8.28 -2.78 1.21
CA VAL A 143 6.82 -2.72 1.23
C VAL A 143 6.40 -1.33 1.69
N LEU A 144 5.62 -0.64 0.87
CA LEU A 144 5.02 0.64 1.19
C LEU A 144 3.64 0.39 1.79
N VAL A 145 3.47 0.76 3.06
CA VAL A 145 2.19 0.64 3.76
C VAL A 145 1.45 1.96 3.68
N TRP A 146 0.28 1.96 3.04
CA TRP A 146 -0.60 3.13 2.98
C TRP A 146 -1.68 3.05 4.06
N LEU A 147 -1.58 3.94 5.05
CA LEU A 147 -2.51 4.03 6.18
C LEU A 147 -3.64 5.04 5.95
N GLY A 148 -3.74 5.61 4.75
CA GLY A 148 -4.63 6.73 4.43
C GLY A 148 -3.94 8.09 4.59
N PRO A 149 -4.62 9.18 4.20
CA PRO A 149 -4.09 10.53 4.32
C PRO A 149 -3.77 10.90 5.79
N ALA A 150 -2.99 11.97 5.95
CA ALA A 150 -2.77 12.56 7.25
C ALA A 150 -4.11 13.05 7.82
N GLU A 151 -4.39 12.67 9.06
CA GLU A 151 -5.55 13.12 9.84
C GLU A 151 -5.07 13.83 11.10
N SER A 152 -5.96 14.55 11.78
CA SER A 152 -5.66 15.22 13.05
C SER A 152 -4.96 14.29 14.04
N GLY A 153 -3.77 14.68 14.50
CA GLY A 153 -2.97 13.91 15.45
C GLY A 153 -2.12 12.79 14.84
N SER A 154 -2.10 12.63 13.51
CA SER A 154 -1.17 11.71 12.84
C SER A 154 0.29 12.05 13.16
N ASP A 155 0.64 13.34 13.04
CA ASP A 155 1.98 13.83 13.35
C ASP A 155 2.30 13.64 14.83
N THR A 156 1.34 13.94 15.70
CA THR A 156 1.45 13.72 17.16
C THR A 156 1.79 12.26 17.47
N VAL A 157 1.10 11.29 16.87
CA VAL A 157 1.38 9.87 17.11
C VAL A 157 2.76 9.47 16.59
N MET A 158 3.17 9.98 15.43
CA MET A 158 4.50 9.72 14.87
C MET A 158 5.62 10.29 15.75
N ASP A 159 5.45 11.51 16.26
CA ASP A 159 6.38 12.15 17.18
C ASP A 159 6.50 11.37 18.49
N ILE A 160 5.37 10.90 19.04
CA ILE A 160 5.33 10.07 20.24
C ILE A 160 6.12 8.80 20.05
N TRP A 161 5.89 8.08 18.95
CA TRP A 161 6.63 6.85 18.68
C TRP A 161 8.10 7.07 18.39
N SER A 162 8.44 8.15 17.68
CA SER A 162 9.85 8.50 17.45
C SER A 162 10.57 8.75 18.78
N ARG A 163 9.94 9.51 19.69
CA ARG A 163 10.49 9.81 21.01
C ARG A 163 10.63 8.57 21.89
N ILE A 164 9.56 7.80 22.03
CA ILE A 164 9.57 6.57 22.86
C ILE A 164 10.54 5.54 22.28
N GLY A 165 10.57 5.41 20.95
CA GLY A 165 11.50 4.52 20.26
C GLY A 165 12.97 4.92 20.47
N GLN A 166 13.28 6.22 20.44
CA GLN A 166 14.63 6.70 20.72
C GLN A 166 15.01 6.47 22.19
N ASP A 167 14.13 6.83 23.13
CA ASP A 167 14.38 6.59 24.56
C ASP A 167 14.60 5.08 24.83
N ALA A 168 13.83 4.19 24.18
CA ALA A 168 14.00 2.74 24.31
C ALA A 168 15.34 2.24 23.73
N ARG A 169 15.82 2.84 22.63
CA ARG A 169 17.15 2.53 22.07
C ARG A 169 18.28 3.01 22.97
N ASP A 170 18.13 4.20 23.56
CA ASP A 170 19.13 4.76 24.48
C ASP A 170 19.32 3.87 25.72
N LEU A 171 18.25 3.20 26.17
CA LEU A 171 18.27 2.17 27.22
C LEU A 171 18.73 0.79 26.75
N GLY A 172 19.04 0.61 25.46
CA GLY A 172 19.44 -0.68 24.90
C GLY A 172 18.35 -1.75 24.93
N LEU A 173 17.07 -1.37 25.06
CA LEU A 173 15.94 -2.31 25.14
C LEU A 173 15.79 -3.16 23.89
N GLU A 174 16.27 -2.67 22.75
CA GLU A 174 16.28 -3.43 21.49
C GLU A 174 17.04 -4.76 21.60
N SER A 175 18.04 -4.83 22.48
CA SER A 175 18.83 -6.04 22.70
C SER A 175 18.03 -7.18 23.35
N PHE A 176 16.86 -6.87 23.92
CA PHE A 176 15.97 -7.83 24.55
C PHE A 176 14.89 -8.35 23.61
N TYR A 177 14.73 -7.81 22.39
CA TYR A 177 13.75 -8.31 21.41
C TYR A 177 14.22 -9.56 20.66
N THR A 178 14.89 -10.47 21.37
CA THR A 178 15.21 -11.82 20.90
C THR A 178 14.45 -12.84 21.74
N ASP A 179 14.12 -14.00 21.17
CA ASP A 179 13.39 -15.06 21.91
C ASP A 179 14.07 -15.47 23.21
N GLU A 180 15.41 -15.43 23.26
CA GLU A 180 16.22 -15.77 24.42
C GLU A 180 16.18 -14.71 25.52
N LYS A 181 16.18 -13.42 25.15
CA LYS A 181 16.31 -12.30 26.09
C LYS A 181 14.98 -11.67 26.45
N PHE A 182 13.95 -11.83 25.64
CA PHE A 182 12.63 -11.24 25.89
C PHE A 182 12.04 -11.63 27.27
N PRO A 183 12.16 -12.89 27.75
CA PRO A 183 11.71 -13.25 29.09
C PRO A 183 12.40 -12.47 30.22
N GLN A 184 13.62 -11.95 29.98
CA GLN A 184 14.39 -11.19 30.95
C GLN A 184 13.84 -9.76 31.15
N LEU A 185 13.03 -9.25 30.21
CA LEU A 185 12.31 -7.98 30.40
C LEU A 185 11.16 -8.10 31.40
N GLN A 186 10.59 -9.28 31.58
CA GLN A 186 9.43 -9.47 32.44
C GLN A 186 9.64 -8.93 33.88
N PRO A 187 10.72 -9.29 34.61
CA PRO A 187 10.97 -8.75 35.95
C PRO A 187 11.15 -7.22 35.96
N ILE A 188 11.76 -6.64 34.92
CA ILE A 188 11.94 -5.19 34.77
C ILE A 188 10.59 -4.48 34.59
N ILE A 189 9.73 -5.03 33.71
CA ILE A 189 8.40 -4.50 33.41
C ILE A 189 7.51 -4.48 34.65
N ILE A 190 7.52 -5.56 35.44
CA ILE A 190 6.69 -5.68 36.66
C ILE A 190 7.34 -5.06 37.90
N ASN A 191 8.52 -4.44 37.76
CA ASN A 191 9.28 -3.85 38.86
C ASN A 191 9.59 -4.85 39.99
N ALA A 192 10.07 -6.05 39.63
CA ALA A 192 10.37 -7.12 40.58
C ALA A 192 11.58 -6.82 41.49
N ASP A 193 12.57 -6.09 40.97
CA ASP A 193 13.72 -5.58 41.71
C ASP A 193 13.87 -4.06 41.50
N PRO A 194 13.29 -3.22 42.37
CA PRO A 194 13.36 -1.77 42.23
C PRO A 194 14.77 -1.17 42.40
N ALA A 195 15.75 -1.95 42.87
CA ALA A 195 17.13 -1.51 43.01
C ALA A 195 17.99 -1.80 41.77
N ASP A 196 17.49 -2.64 40.85
CA ASP A 196 18.16 -2.91 39.59
C ASP A 196 18.24 -1.63 38.72
N PRO A 197 19.43 -1.22 38.25
CA PRO A 197 19.61 0.02 37.50
C PRO A 197 18.73 0.11 36.25
N LEU A 198 18.58 -1.00 35.52
CA LEU A 198 17.77 -1.04 34.31
C LEU A 198 16.26 -0.94 34.64
N THR A 199 15.84 -1.52 35.76
CA THR A 199 14.48 -1.35 36.30
C THR A 199 14.21 0.11 36.67
N ILE A 200 15.13 0.79 37.34
CA ILE A 200 14.99 2.22 37.66
C ILE A 200 14.84 3.06 36.38
N GLU A 201 15.71 2.84 35.39
CA GLU A 201 15.67 3.55 34.12
C GLU A 201 14.40 3.26 33.31
N PHE A 202 13.97 1.99 33.26
CA PHE A 202 12.73 1.59 32.60
C PHE A 202 11.49 2.21 33.26
N GLN A 203 11.43 2.23 34.60
CA GLN A 203 10.30 2.85 35.31
C GLN A 203 10.28 4.37 35.11
N ALA A 204 11.44 5.03 35.03
CA ALA A 204 11.53 6.44 34.68
C ALA A 204 11.05 6.72 33.24
N LEU A 205 11.41 5.86 32.28
CA LEU A 205 10.90 5.92 30.91
C LEU A 205 9.38 5.70 30.86
N PHE A 206 8.88 4.72 31.60
CA PHE A 206 7.45 4.43 31.69
C PHE A 206 6.67 5.63 32.24
N GLU A 207 7.16 6.25 33.32
CA GLU A 207 6.50 7.44 33.91
C GLU A 207 6.53 8.64 32.96
N LYS A 208 7.66 8.88 32.28
CA LYS A 208 7.77 9.91 31.23
C LYS A 208 6.79 9.68 30.08
N SER A 209 6.57 8.42 29.71
CA SER A 209 5.64 8.04 28.64
C SER A 209 4.19 8.07 29.10
N ARG A 210 3.92 7.92 30.41
CA ARG A 210 2.57 7.81 30.98
C ARG A 210 1.72 9.06 30.71
N CYS A 211 2.28 10.27 30.83
CA CYS A 211 1.55 11.49 30.52
C CYS A 211 1.25 11.61 29.01
N ILE A 212 2.22 11.25 28.18
CA ILE A 212 2.09 11.24 26.72
C ILE A 212 0.95 10.32 26.29
N TYR A 213 0.92 9.08 26.81
CA TYR A 213 -0.16 8.14 26.52
C TYR A 213 -1.50 8.62 27.05
N ARG A 214 -1.57 9.19 28.26
CA ARG A 214 -2.82 9.71 28.83
C ARG A 214 -3.44 10.78 27.93
N ASP A 215 -2.64 11.75 27.49
CA ASP A 215 -3.13 12.92 26.78
C ASP A 215 -3.39 12.64 25.29
N SER A 216 -2.78 11.59 24.74
CA SER A 216 -2.88 11.21 23.32
C SER A 216 -3.58 9.87 23.07
N LEU A 217 -4.22 9.29 24.10
CA LEU A 217 -4.80 7.94 24.01
C LEU A 217 -5.83 7.84 22.89
N ASP A 218 -6.72 8.82 22.79
CA ASP A 218 -7.76 8.86 21.75
C ASP A 218 -7.14 8.93 20.35
N THR A 219 -6.04 9.67 20.19
CA THR A 219 -5.32 9.77 18.93
C THR A 219 -4.64 8.45 18.55
N ILE A 220 -4.03 7.77 19.52
CA ILE A 220 -3.42 6.45 19.32
C ILE A 220 -4.50 5.41 18.98
N ILE A 221 -5.64 5.43 19.67
CA ILE A 221 -6.79 4.56 19.36
C ILE A 221 -7.27 4.84 17.93
N ALA A 222 -7.50 6.10 17.58
CA ALA A 222 -7.93 6.49 16.23
C ALA A 222 -6.95 6.00 15.15
N TRP A 223 -5.64 6.07 15.40
CA TRP A 223 -4.62 5.53 14.49
C TRP A 223 -4.80 4.04 14.22
N PHE A 224 -4.95 3.22 15.26
CA PHE A 224 -5.18 1.78 15.11
C PHE A 224 -6.58 1.42 14.60
N GLN A 225 -7.53 2.36 14.61
CA GLN A 225 -8.84 2.19 13.99
C GLN A 225 -8.81 2.41 12.46
N ARG A 226 -7.69 2.89 11.89
CA ARG A 226 -7.52 3.07 10.45
C ARG A 226 -7.76 1.74 9.70
N PRO A 227 -8.38 1.78 8.49
CA PRO A 227 -8.83 0.57 7.79
C PRO A 227 -7.76 -0.49 7.57
N TRP A 228 -6.49 -0.09 7.40
CA TRP A 228 -5.39 -1.01 7.15
C TRP A 228 -5.16 -2.01 8.29
N PHE A 229 -5.25 -1.57 9.55
CA PHE A 229 -5.06 -2.42 10.74
C PHE A 229 -6.19 -3.44 10.95
N LYS A 230 -7.32 -3.29 10.24
CA LYS A 230 -8.49 -4.17 10.31
C LYS A 230 -8.49 -5.25 9.22
N ARG A 231 -7.46 -5.29 8.38
CA ARG A 231 -7.33 -6.29 7.31
C ARG A 231 -7.02 -7.65 7.89
N VAL A 232 -7.61 -8.69 7.29
CA VAL A 232 -7.32 -10.10 7.63
C VAL A 232 -5.87 -10.48 7.26
N TRP A 233 -5.33 -9.85 6.22
CA TRP A 233 -3.97 -10.05 5.75
C TRP A 233 -3.17 -8.78 5.90
N VAL A 234 -2.24 -8.80 6.86
CA VAL A 234 -1.16 -7.85 6.99
C VAL A 234 0.10 -8.58 6.53
N VAL A 235 0.73 -8.07 5.47
CA VAL A 235 2.00 -8.59 4.94
C VAL A 235 3.11 -7.66 5.37
#